data_AF-A1ZIF3-F1
#
_entry.id   AF-A1ZIF3-F1
#
_cell.length_a   1.000
_cell.length_b   1.000
_cell.length_c   1.000
_cell.angle_alpha   90.00
_cell.angle_beta   90.00
_cell.angle_gamma   90.00
#
_symmetry.space_group_name_H-M   'P 1'
#
loop_
_entity.id
_entity.type
_entity.pdbx_description
1 polymer ?
#
loop_
_entity_poly.entity_id
_entity_poly.type
_entity_poly.pdbx_seq_one_letter_code
_entity_poly.pdbx_strand_id
1 'polypeptide(L)'
;MVTTYKQKASKLDVCQRKSRYFSPMEKQDLLKIIKHLRTSEGLTHQQMATKLGWGKQTYERIENGRTQNVGLDDIAQIAQVFGLTVVELMNRATPEGTATALLKEAVHLFREAQTKVDAAEQILKKLPKNK
;
A
#
# COMPACT_ATOMS: atom_id res chain seq x y z
N MET A 1 -1.72 38.27 -56.62
CA MET A 1 -2.99 38.16 -55.87
C MET A 1 -2.85 37.07 -54.83
N VAL A 2 -3.35 37.36 -53.64
CA VAL A 2 -3.25 36.57 -52.40
C VAL A 2 -4.20 35.38 -52.45
N THR A 3 -3.82 34.24 -51.87
CA THR A 3 -4.68 33.48 -50.94
C THR A 3 -3.87 32.39 -50.23
N THR A 4 -3.47 32.70 -49.00
CA THR A 4 -3.04 31.78 -47.95
C THR A 4 -4.22 30.92 -47.50
N TYR A 5 -4.09 29.58 -47.49
CA TYR A 5 -5.05 28.70 -46.85
C TYR A 5 -4.48 28.07 -45.57
N LYS A 6 -5.18 28.36 -44.48
CA LYS A 6 -4.96 27.99 -43.09
C LYS A 6 -5.07 26.48 -42.84
N GLN A 7 -4.23 26.03 -41.90
CA GLN A 7 -4.36 24.93 -40.93
C GLN A 7 -5.68 24.12 -40.93
N LYS A 8 -5.56 22.79 -41.01
CA LYS A 8 -6.27 21.83 -40.14
C LYS A 8 -5.36 20.62 -39.90
N ALA A 9 -4.66 20.61 -38.77
CA ALA A 9 -4.08 19.40 -38.23
C ALA A 9 -5.22 18.49 -37.77
N SER A 10 -5.35 17.30 -38.35
CA SER A 10 -6.36 16.33 -37.93
C SER A 10 -5.75 14.94 -37.75
N LYS A 11 -5.95 14.42 -36.53
CA LYS A 11 -5.90 13.00 -36.14
C LYS A 11 -4.52 12.34 -36.13
N LEU A 12 -3.65 12.83 -35.25
CA LEU A 12 -2.63 12.01 -34.60
C LEU A 12 -2.70 12.24 -33.08
N ASP A 13 -3.88 11.98 -32.50
CA ASP A 13 -4.06 11.82 -31.05
C ASP A 13 -4.32 10.33 -30.75
N VAL A 14 -3.35 9.49 -31.11
CA VAL A 14 -3.31 8.09 -30.71
C VAL A 14 -2.48 7.98 -29.43
N CYS A 15 -3.01 8.49 -28.32
CA CYS A 15 -2.71 7.92 -27.00
C CYS A 15 -3.70 8.35 -25.91
N GLN A 16 -5.00 8.43 -26.22
CA GLN A 16 -6.02 8.24 -25.19
C GLN A 16 -6.16 6.75 -24.86
N ARG A 17 -5.09 6.11 -24.35
CA ARG A 17 -5.22 4.79 -23.71
C ARG A 17 -5.70 4.99 -22.28
N LYS A 18 -6.99 5.26 -22.13
CA LYS A 18 -7.74 4.86 -20.93
C LYS A 18 -7.77 3.33 -20.90
N SER A 19 -6.64 2.72 -20.59
CA SER A 19 -6.48 1.28 -20.50
C SER A 19 -6.57 0.85 -19.04
N ARG A 20 -7.79 0.53 -18.63
CA ARG A 20 -8.16 -0.63 -17.81
C ARG A 20 -7.24 -0.98 -16.61
N TYR A 21 -7.84 -0.78 -15.43
CA TYR A 21 -7.54 -1.32 -14.10
C TYR A 21 -6.44 -0.65 -13.27
N PHE A 22 -6.86 0.34 -12.50
CA PHE A 22 -6.76 0.29 -11.04
C PHE A 22 -7.92 1.15 -10.52
N SER A 23 -8.78 0.61 -9.66
CA SER A 23 -9.77 1.41 -8.93
C SER A 23 -9.06 2.64 -8.38
N PRO A 24 -9.62 3.87 -8.44
CA PRO A 24 -8.94 5.03 -7.89
C PRO A 24 -8.71 4.76 -6.41
N MET A 25 -7.48 4.45 -6.04
CA MET A 25 -7.05 4.65 -4.68
C MET A 25 -7.24 6.14 -4.46
N GLU A 26 -8.16 6.52 -3.58
CA GLU A 26 -8.30 7.92 -3.24
C GLU A 26 -7.00 8.34 -2.58
N LYS A 27 -6.29 9.28 -3.19
CA LYS A 27 -5.02 9.84 -2.70
C LYS A 27 -5.08 10.16 -1.20
N GLN A 28 -6.25 10.60 -0.73
CA GLN A 28 -6.49 10.90 0.68
C GLN A 28 -6.32 9.69 1.58
N ASP A 29 -6.74 8.50 1.16
CA ASP A 29 -6.61 7.29 1.97
C ASP A 29 -5.15 6.90 2.09
N LEU A 30 -4.40 6.87 0.98
CA LEU A 30 -2.95 6.63 0.98
C LEU A 30 -2.21 7.55 1.97
N LEU A 31 -2.53 8.85 1.95
CA LEU A 31 -1.92 9.83 2.84
C LEU A 31 -2.30 9.62 4.32
N LYS A 32 -3.51 9.14 4.61
CA LYS A 32 -3.91 8.75 5.98
C LYS A 32 -3.07 7.59 6.52
N ILE A 33 -2.74 6.58 5.71
CA ILE A 33 -1.87 5.47 6.18
C ILE A 33 -0.44 5.96 6.37
N ILE A 34 0.08 6.79 5.46
CA ILE A 34 1.42 7.37 5.63
C ILE A 34 1.48 8.13 6.96
N LYS A 35 0.46 8.92 7.27
CA LYS A 35 0.32 9.59 8.57
C LYS A 35 0.27 8.58 9.72
N HIS A 36 -0.53 7.53 9.60
CA HIS A 36 -0.65 6.50 10.64
C HIS A 36 0.68 5.80 10.92
N LEU A 37 1.38 5.33 9.87
CA LEU A 37 2.71 4.70 9.96
C LEU A 37 3.72 5.62 10.63
N ARG A 38 3.76 6.89 10.21
CA ARG A 38 4.63 7.89 10.84
C ARG A 38 4.34 8.02 12.34
N THR A 39 3.07 8.10 12.72
CA THR A 39 2.69 8.24 14.13
C THR A 39 2.91 6.97 14.95
N SER A 40 2.73 5.78 14.37
CA SER A 40 2.99 4.51 15.06
C SER A 40 4.47 4.30 15.37
N GLU A 41 5.36 4.85 14.54
CA GLU A 41 6.80 4.86 14.81
C GLU A 41 7.26 6.03 15.69
N GLY A 42 6.34 6.89 16.15
CA GLY A 42 6.67 8.06 16.97
C GLY A 42 7.46 9.15 16.24
N LEU A 43 7.48 9.14 14.91
CA LEU A 43 8.26 10.09 14.12
C LEU A 43 7.55 11.43 14.00
N THR A 44 8.28 12.52 14.25
CA THR A 44 7.82 13.88 13.92
C THR A 44 7.91 14.15 12.41
N HIS A 45 7.18 15.15 11.90
CA HIS A 45 7.31 15.58 10.50
C HIS A 45 8.75 15.96 10.13
N GLN A 46 9.49 16.56 11.06
CA GLN A 46 10.89 16.93 10.83
C GLN A 46 11.78 15.70 10.68
N GLN A 47 11.63 14.71 11.56
CA GLN A 47 12.42 13.48 11.50
C GLN A 47 12.12 12.67 10.23
N MET A 48 10.84 12.57 9.86
CA MET A 48 10.43 11.90 8.63
C MET A 48 11.00 12.60 7.39
N ALA A 49 10.87 13.93 7.32
CA ALA A 49 11.45 14.72 6.24
C ALA A 49 12.97 14.57 6.16
N THR A 50 13.65 14.51 7.32
CA THR A 50 15.11 14.30 7.39
C THR A 50 15.51 12.93 6.83
N LYS A 51 14.76 11.86 7.14
CA LYS A 51 14.98 10.53 6.58
C LYS A 51 14.81 10.49 5.05
N LEU A 52 13.91 11.31 4.52
CA LEU A 52 13.65 11.45 3.09
C LEU A 52 14.60 12.43 2.37
N GLY A 53 15.39 13.21 3.12
CA GLY A 53 16.17 14.31 2.55
C GLY A 53 15.33 15.47 2.04
N TRP A 54 14.10 15.63 2.54
CA TRP A 54 13.15 16.67 2.13
C TRP A 54 13.05 17.79 3.17
N GLY A 55 12.52 18.94 2.76
CA GLY A 55 12.11 19.98 3.68
C GLY A 55 10.86 19.57 4.49
N LYS A 56 10.82 19.91 5.78
CA LYS A 56 9.66 19.64 6.67
C LYS A 56 8.33 20.09 6.07
N GLN A 57 8.28 21.33 5.56
CA GLN A 57 7.07 21.90 4.97
C GLN A 57 6.60 21.13 3.72
N THR A 58 7.54 20.61 2.93
CA THR A 58 7.25 19.77 1.76
C THR A 58 6.55 18.50 2.18
N TYR A 59 7.12 17.76 3.13
CA TYR A 59 6.52 16.55 3.66
C TYR A 59 5.15 16.82 4.30
N GLU A 60 5.04 17.88 5.10
CA GLU A 60 3.79 18.28 5.75
C GLU A 60 2.68 18.62 4.73
N ARG A 61 3.00 19.32 3.64
CA ARG A 61 2.03 19.59 2.56
C ARG A 61 1.58 18.33 1.85
N ILE A 62 2.50 17.37 1.63
CA ILE A 62 2.19 16.08 1.01
C ILE A 62 1.26 15.28 1.93
N GLU A 63 1.63 15.08 3.20
CA GLU A 63 0.84 14.30 4.17
C GLU A 63 -0.56 14.89 4.37
N ASN A 64 -0.69 16.22 4.36
CA ASN A 64 -1.98 16.91 4.47
C ASN A 64 -2.75 17.01 3.14
N GLY A 65 -2.24 16.45 2.04
CA GLY A 65 -2.91 16.44 0.73
C GLY A 65 -2.95 17.78 -0.01
N ARG A 66 -2.21 18.79 0.47
CA ARG A 66 -2.14 20.14 -0.12
C ARG A 66 -1.32 20.21 -1.41
N THR A 67 -0.44 19.23 -1.63
CA THR A 67 0.29 19.09 -2.89
C THR A 67 -0.57 18.38 -3.91
N GLN A 68 -0.90 19.00 -5.05
CA GLN A 68 -1.79 18.41 -6.06
C GLN A 68 -1.22 17.12 -6.67
N ASN A 69 0.04 17.18 -7.12
CA ASN A 69 0.71 16.07 -7.79
C ASN A 69 1.72 15.43 -6.83
N VAL A 70 1.41 14.24 -6.35
CA VAL A 70 2.35 13.37 -5.64
C VAL A 70 2.71 12.25 -6.60
N GLY A 71 3.98 12.18 -6.99
CA GLY A 71 4.45 11.20 -7.98
C GLY A 71 4.60 9.81 -7.38
N LEU A 72 4.70 8.79 -8.25
CA LEU A 72 5.00 7.43 -7.81
C LEU A 72 6.37 7.36 -7.10
N ASP A 73 7.35 8.14 -7.57
CA ASP A 73 8.70 8.20 -6.99
C ASP A 73 8.69 8.76 -5.56
N ASP A 74 7.83 9.74 -5.28
CA ASP A 74 7.65 10.29 -3.93
C ASP A 74 7.08 9.23 -2.99
N ILE A 75 6.08 8.48 -3.46
CA ILE A 75 5.47 7.38 -2.70
C ILE A 75 6.48 6.24 -2.50
N ALA A 76 7.31 5.95 -3.49
CA ALA A 76 8.36 4.93 -3.39
C ALA A 76 9.41 5.29 -2.33
N GLN A 77 9.86 6.55 -2.30
CA GLN A 77 10.78 7.03 -1.26
C GLN A 77 10.16 6.93 0.14
N ILE A 78 8.88 7.29 0.28
CA ILE A 78 8.16 7.16 1.56
C ILE A 78 8.06 5.69 1.97
N ALA A 79 7.69 4.79 1.06
CA ALA A 79 7.59 3.36 1.34
C ALA A 79 8.93 2.77 1.79
N GLN A 80 10.03 3.21 1.17
CA GLN A 80 11.38 2.75 1.50
C GLN A 80 11.79 3.11 2.94
N VAL A 81 11.37 4.26 3.46
CA VAL A 81 11.65 4.64 4.87
C VAL A 81 11.07 3.62 5.85
N PHE A 82 9.92 3.03 5.52
CA PHE A 82 9.25 2.01 6.32
C PHE A 82 9.67 0.58 5.94
N GLY A 83 10.63 0.41 5.02
CA GLY A 83 11.04 -0.91 4.50
C GLY A 83 9.93 -1.64 3.72
N LEU A 84 8.98 -0.90 3.15
CA LEU A 84 7.86 -1.43 2.38
C LEU A 84 8.07 -1.21 0.88
N THR A 85 7.46 -2.08 0.08
CA THR A 85 7.22 -1.81 -1.33
C THR A 85 6.03 -0.87 -1.52
N VAL A 86 5.97 -0.18 -2.66
CA VAL A 86 4.82 0.67 -3.01
C VAL A 86 3.51 -0.13 -2.99
N VAL A 87 3.55 -1.37 -3.49
CA VAL A 87 2.38 -2.26 -3.52
C VAL A 87 1.91 -2.61 -2.10
N GLU A 88 2.83 -2.90 -1.17
CA GLU A 88 2.47 -3.16 0.22
C GLU A 88 1.89 -1.93 0.92
N LEU A 89 2.48 -0.75 0.69
CA LEU A 89 1.96 0.51 1.21
C LEU A 89 0.54 0.78 0.68
N MET A 90 0.32 0.54 -0.62
CA MET A 90 -0.99 0.68 -1.25
C MET A 90 -2.00 -0.36 -0.76
N ASN A 91 -1.60 -1.61 -0.54
CA ASN A 91 -2.51 -2.64 -0.03
C ASN A 91 -2.99 -2.30 1.39
N ARG A 92 -2.13 -1.74 2.24
CA ARG A 92 -2.53 -1.25 3.58
C ARG A 92 -3.52 -0.09 3.53
N ALA A 93 -3.62 0.61 2.39
CA ALA A 93 -4.62 1.64 2.19
C ALA A 93 -6.03 1.11 2.01
N THR A 94 -6.13 -0.12 1.52
CA THR A 94 -7.41 -0.75 1.29
C THR A 94 -7.90 -1.41 2.58
N PRO A 95 -9.22 -1.38 2.88
CA PRO A 95 -9.79 -2.17 3.95
C PRO A 95 -9.50 -3.68 3.79
N GLU A 96 -9.29 -4.13 2.55
CA GLU A 96 -8.88 -5.50 2.20
C GLU A 96 -7.49 -5.86 2.74
N GLY A 97 -6.55 -4.91 2.78
CA GLY A 97 -5.22 -5.10 3.36
C GLY A 97 -5.26 -5.40 4.87
N THR A 98 -6.14 -4.73 5.60
CA THR A 98 -6.35 -4.99 7.03
C THR A 98 -7.03 -6.33 7.25
N ALA A 99 -8.05 -6.66 6.46
CA ALA A 99 -8.76 -7.93 6.54
C ALA A 99 -7.83 -9.12 6.21
N THR A 100 -6.97 -8.98 5.21
CA THR A 100 -6.00 -10.02 4.83
C THR A 100 -4.92 -10.24 5.88
N ALA A 101 -4.49 -9.20 6.59
CA ALA A 101 -3.55 -9.33 7.71
C ALA A 101 -4.17 -10.15 8.87
N LEU A 102 -5.40 -9.79 9.28
CA LEU A 102 -6.13 -10.51 10.33
C LEU A 102 -6.44 -11.96 9.93
N LEU A 103 -6.78 -12.19 8.66
CA LEU A 103 -7.04 -13.53 8.14
C LEU A 103 -5.78 -14.41 8.18
N LYS A 104 -4.60 -13.86 7.83
CA LYS A 104 -3.33 -14.60 7.92
C LYS A 104 -3.01 -15.04 9.34
N GLU A 105 -3.23 -14.15 10.31
CA GLU A 105 -3.02 -14.45 11.73
C GLU A 105 -3.97 -15.55 12.21
N ALA A 106 -5.26 -15.44 11.90
CA ALA A 106 -6.26 -16.45 12.26
C ALA A 106 -5.94 -17.83 11.65
N VAL A 107 -5.51 -17.87 10.38
CA VAL A 107 -5.12 -19.11 9.70
C VAL A 107 -3.88 -19.75 10.35
N HIS A 108 -2.92 -18.94 10.80
CA HIS A 108 -1.74 -19.45 11.50
C HIS A 108 -2.11 -20.12 12.83
N LEU A 109 -2.92 -19.45 13.66
CA LEU A 109 -3.42 -19.98 14.93
C LEU A 109 -4.20 -21.28 14.74
N PHE A 110 -5.05 -21.34 13.71
CA PHE A 110 -5.82 -22.54 13.41
C PHE A 110 -4.94 -23.73 13.03
N ARG A 111 -3.91 -23.51 12.20
CA ARG A 111 -2.95 -24.57 11.83
C ARG A 111 -2.20 -25.09 13.05
N GLU A 112 -1.74 -24.18 13.92
CA GLU A 112 -1.07 -24.56 15.16
C GLU A 112 -1.98 -25.42 16.05
N ALA A 113 -3.25 -25.02 16.22
CA ALA A 113 -4.22 -25.80 16.97
C ALA A 113 -4.42 -27.20 16.36
N GLN A 114 -4.55 -27.30 15.04
CA GLN A 114 -4.71 -28.59 14.35
C GLN A 114 -3.53 -29.53 14.60
N THR A 115 -2.29 -29.02 14.53
CA THR A 115 -1.11 -29.86 14.78
C THR A 115 -1.07 -30.42 16.20
N LYS A 116 -1.59 -29.68 17.19
CA LYS A 116 -1.69 -30.14 18.59
C LYS A 116 -2.76 -31.24 18.73
N VAL A 117 -3.89 -31.10 18.04
CA VAL A 117 -4.95 -32.12 18.01
C VAL A 117 -4.43 -33.41 17.38
N ASP A 118 -3.79 -33.31 16.21
CA ASP A 118 -3.24 -34.47 15.51
C ASP A 118 -2.18 -35.20 16.35
N ALA A 119 -1.36 -34.45 17.09
CA ALA A 119 -0.38 -35.02 18.02
C ALA A 119 -1.06 -35.79 19.17
N ALA A 120 -2.14 -35.24 19.74
CA ALA A 120 -2.92 -35.90 20.79
C ALA A 120 -3.60 -37.18 20.30
N GLU A 121 -4.15 -37.17 19.08
CA GLU A 121 -4.74 -38.36 18.46
C GLU A 121 -3.71 -39.48 18.23
N GLN A 122 -2.50 -39.11 17.79
CA GLN A 122 -1.42 -40.08 17.65
C GLN A 122 -1.00 -40.70 18.98
N ILE A 123 -1.04 -39.93 20.07
CA ILE A 123 -0.78 -40.45 21.43
C ILE A 123 -1.89 -41.45 21.82
N LEU A 124 -3.16 -41.07 21.65
CA LEU A 124 -4.30 -41.94 21.97
C LEU A 124 -4.26 -43.26 21.19
N LYS A 125 -3.91 -43.23 19.91
CA LYS A 125 -3.80 -44.43 19.07
C LYS A 125 -2.69 -45.39 19.52
N LYS A 126 -1.64 -44.86 20.18
CA LYS A 126 -0.50 -45.64 20.70
C LYS A 126 -0.76 -46.25 22.07
N LEU A 127 -1.85 -45.89 22.75
CA LEU A 127 -2.17 -46.46 24.06
C LEU A 127 -2.58 -47.94 23.90
N PRO A 128 -2.07 -48.84 24.77
CA PRO A 128 -2.47 -50.23 24.75
C PRO A 128 -3.97 -50.33 25.06
N LYS A 129 -4.73 -51.00 24.20
CA LYS A 129 -6.14 -51.29 24.48
C LYS A 129 -6.20 -52.31 25.62
N ASN A 130 -6.83 -51.93 26.73
CA ASN A 130 -7.05 -52.82 27.86
C ASN A 130 -7.85 -54.04 27.37
N LYS A 131 -7.28 -55.24 27.53
CA LYS A 131 -7.91 -56.52 27.18
C LYS A 131 -8.80 -56.99 28.33
#